data_AF-A0A943L3K7-F1
#
_entry.id   AF-A0A943L3K7-F1
#
_cell.length_a   1.000
_cell.length_b   1.000
_cell.length_c   1.000
_cell.angle_alpha   90.00
_cell.angle_beta   90.00
_cell.angle_gamma   90.00
#
_symmetry.space_group_name_H-M   'P 1'
#
loop_
_entity.id
_entity.type
_entity.pdbx_description
1 polymer ?
#
loop_
_entity_poly.entity_id
_entity_poly.type
_entity_poly.pdbx_seq_one_letter_code
_entity_poly.pdbx_strand_id
1 'polypeptide(L)'
;MILLFTFGRKYVFSKVRINKWIPLAISLVLFVVQIFVKINNIWFSMGVTLVVVWFFMWFIDIQSTGGPKKQEKKIEIRPKAKPNRAKHIQNQKK
;
A
#
# COMPACT_ATOMS: atom_id res chain seq x y z
N MET A 1 7.59 10.13 16.87
CA MET A 1 7.26 8.90 16.13
C MET A 1 5.91 8.99 15.43
N ILE A 2 4.79 9.20 16.13
CA ILE A 2 3.44 9.17 15.53
C ILE A 2 3.24 10.25 14.44
N LEU A 3 3.63 11.51 14.70
CA LEU A 3 3.54 12.59 13.70
C LEU A 3 4.40 12.33 12.46
N LEU A 4 5.63 11.84 12.64
CA LEU A 4 6.48 11.45 11.51
C LEU A 4 5.84 10.31 10.70
N PHE A 5 5.14 9.39 11.37
CA PHE A 5 4.51 8.25 10.72
C PHE A 5 3.28 8.68 9.91
N THR A 6 2.49 9.64 10.39
CA THR A 6 1.37 10.20 9.61
C THR A 6 1.86 10.93 8.37
N PHE A 7 2.99 11.64 8.45
CA PHE A 7 3.65 12.20 7.26
C PHE A 7 4.15 11.13 6.31
N GLY A 8 4.80 10.08 6.82
CA GLY A 8 5.23 8.92 6.03
C GLY A 8 4.08 8.24 5.32
N ARG A 9 2.94 8.07 6.00
CA ARG A 9 1.71 7.54 5.41
C ARG A 9 1.22 8.41 4.25
N LYS A 10 1.17 9.73 4.44
CA LYS A 10 0.68 10.68 3.43
C LYS A 10 1.56 10.70 2.18
N TYR A 11 2.88 10.71 2.33
CA TYR A 11 3.81 10.97 1.22
C TYR A 11 4.47 9.72 0.63
N VAL A 12 4.79 8.71 1.47
CA VAL A 12 5.56 7.53 1.07
C VAL A 12 4.64 6.32 0.94
N PHE A 13 3.93 5.93 2.00
CA PHE A 13 3.17 4.68 2.02
C PHE A 13 1.95 4.71 1.09
N SER A 14 1.40 5.90 0.81
CA SER A 14 0.31 6.07 -0.16
C SER A 14 0.73 5.83 -1.61
N LYS A 15 2.01 6.05 -1.94
CA LYS A 15 2.55 5.88 -3.31
C LYS A 15 3.20 4.51 -3.51
N VAL A 16 3.76 3.94 -2.45
CA VAL A 16 4.56 2.72 -2.53
C VAL A 16 3.67 1.48 -2.47
N ARG A 17 3.60 0.75 -3.60
CA ARG A 17 2.79 -0.47 -3.74
C ARG A 17 3.61 -1.71 -3.37
N ILE A 18 3.79 -1.92 -2.07
CA ILE A 18 4.56 -3.06 -1.55
C ILE A 18 3.60 -4.13 -1.02
N ASN A 19 3.98 -5.40 -1.17
CA ASN A 19 3.26 -6.54 -0.59
C ASN A 19 3.36 -6.50 0.94
N LYS A 20 2.26 -6.77 1.66
CA LYS A 20 2.20 -6.66 3.13
C LYS A 20 3.26 -7.50 3.86
N TRP A 21 3.70 -8.60 3.24
CA TRP A 21 4.71 -9.49 3.82
C TRP A 21 6.12 -8.91 3.84
N ILE A 22 6.41 -7.89 3.02
CA ILE A 22 7.75 -7.28 2.94
C ILE A 22 8.07 -6.47 4.22
N PRO A 23 7.25 -5.49 4.65
CA PRO A 23 7.50 -4.79 5.91
C PRO A 23 7.53 -5.73 7.13
N LEU A 24 6.70 -6.78 7.13
CA LEU A 24 6.68 -7.77 8.18
C LEU A 24 7.98 -8.59 8.24
N ALA A 25 8.47 -9.06 7.09
CA ALA A 25 9.71 -9.83 7.03
C ALA A 25 10.90 -8.99 7.51
N ILE A 26 10.97 -7.71 7.12
CA ILE A 26 12.02 -6.78 7.56
C ILE A 26 11.97 -6.61 9.08
N SER A 27 10.79 -6.35 9.65
CA SER A 27 10.70 -6.16 11.11
C SER A 27 11.07 -7.44 11.87
N LEU A 28 10.66 -8.60 11.38
CA LEU A 28 10.94 -9.89 12.01
C LEU A 28 12.44 -10.22 11.97
N VAL A 29 13.08 -10.06 10.80
CA VAL A 29 14.52 -10.32 10.66
C VAL A 29 15.33 -9.39 11.56
N LEU A 30 15.02 -8.09 11.57
CA LEU A 30 15.72 -7.12 12.42
C LEU A 30 15.51 -7.42 13.91
N PHE A 31 14.30 -7.82 14.31
CA PHE A 31 14.01 -8.19 15.69
C PHE A 31 14.77 -9.44 16.13
N VAL A 32 14.81 -10.48 15.29
CA VAL A 32 15.58 -11.70 15.55
C VAL A 32 17.08 -11.38 15.64
N VAL A 33 17.61 -10.59 14.71
CA VAL A 33 19.01 -10.15 14.74
C VAL A 33 19.32 -9.40 16.03
N GLN A 34 18.42 -8.53 16.51
CA GLN A 34 18.60 -7.80 17.77
C GLN A 34 18.67 -8.72 19.00
N ILE A 35 17.97 -9.86 18.99
CA ILE A 35 18.02 -10.84 20.09
C ILE A 35 19.37 -11.58 20.11
N PHE A 36 19.89 -11.96 18.94
CA PHE A 36 21.14 -12.71 18.84
C PHE A 36 22.39 -11.82 18.95
N VAL A 37 22.32 -10.60 18.43
CA VAL A 37 23.43 -9.64 18.47
C VAL A 37 23.27 -8.74 19.68
N LYS A 38 24.01 -9.05 20.75
CA LYS A 38 24.11 -8.17 21.93
C LYS A 38 24.85 -6.88 21.55
N ILE A 39 24.09 -5.85 21.23
CA ILE A 39 24.60 -4.51 20.96
C ILE A 39 24.92 -3.85 22.30
N ASN A 40 26.19 -3.54 22.54
CA ASN A 40 26.63 -2.83 23.75
C ASN A 40 26.32 -1.32 23.73
N ASN A 41 26.09 -0.75 22.55
CA ASN A 41 25.76 0.67 22.41
C ASN A 41 24.25 0.89 22.57
N ILE A 42 23.85 1.51 23.69
CA ILE A 42 22.45 1.78 24.04
C ILE A 42 21.73 2.60 22.96
N TRP A 43 22.40 3.59 22.36
CA TRP A 43 21.83 4.47 21.35
C TRP A 43 21.56 3.71 20.05
N PHE A 44 22.47 2.82 19.67
CA PHE A 44 22.29 1.97 18.49
C PHE A 44 21.14 0.97 18.70
N SER A 45 21.08 0.31 19.85
CA SER A 45 20.00 -0.61 20.21
C SER A 45 18.64 0.09 20.18
N MET A 46 18.57 1.30 20.72
CA MET A 46 17.34 2.10 20.71
C MET A 46 16.94 2.53 19.30
N GLY A 47 17.92 2.92 18.47
CA GLY A 47 17.69 3.23 17.04
C GLY A 47 17.16 2.04 16.25
N VAL A 48 17.75 0.86 16.42
CA VAL A 48 17.28 -0.38 15.77
C VAL A 48 15.86 -0.72 16.21
N THR A 49 15.56 -0.61 17.51
CA THR A 49 14.22 -0.85 18.05
C THR A 49 13.18 0.09 17.42
N LEU A 50 13.51 1.37 17.28
CA LEU A 50 12.63 2.34 16.63
C LEU A 50 12.34 1.97 15.17
N VAL A 51 13.36 1.51 14.43
CA VAL A 51 13.20 1.04 13.05
C VAL A 51 12.32 -0.20 12.98
N VAL A 52 12.50 -1.18 13.87
CA VAL A 52 11.66 -2.38 13.95
C VAL A 52 10.19 -2.01 14.18
N VAL A 53 9.93 -1.16 15.19
CA VAL A 53 8.57 -0.68 15.50
C VAL A 53 7.98 0.09 14.33
N TRP A 54 8.79 0.88 13.63
CA TRP A 54 8.35 1.64 12.47
C TRP A 54 7.86 0.76 11.32
N PHE A 55 8.64 -0.26 10.95
CA PHE A 55 8.24 -1.23 9.91
C PHE A 55 7.04 -2.07 10.33
N PHE A 56 6.97 -2.44 11.62
CA PHE A 56 5.82 -3.18 12.14
C PHE A 56 4.54 -2.33 12.12
N MET A 57 4.62 -1.05 12.48
CA MET A 57 3.49 -0.14 12.41
C MET A 57 3.05 0.09 10.95
N TRP A 58 3.98 0.11 10.01
CA TRP A 58 3.68 0.15 8.58
C TRP A 58 2.97 -1.12 8.10
N PHE A 59 3.35 -2.30 8.59
CA PHE A 59 2.63 -3.55 8.31
C PHE A 59 1.17 -3.48 8.79
N ILE A 60 0.94 -3.03 10.02
CA ILE A 60 -0.42 -2.88 10.59
C ILE A 60 -1.23 -1.86 9.78
N ASP A 61 -0.60 -0.78 9.32
CA ASP A 61 -1.24 0.22 8.47
C ASP A 61 -1.73 -0.37 7.12
N ILE A 62 -0.88 -1.16 6.45
CA ILE A 62 -1.26 -1.84 5.21
C ILE A 62 -2.37 -2.86 5.47
N GLN A 63 -2.29 -3.62 6.57
CA GLN A 63 -3.27 -4.65 6.91
C GLN A 63 -4.64 -4.07 7.28
N SER A 64 -4.68 -2.89 7.93
CA SER A 64 -5.93 -2.20 8.28
C SER A 64 -6.54 -1.41 7.11
N THR A 65 -5.72 -0.79 6.27
CA THR A 65 -6.18 0.03 5.13
C THR A 65 -6.45 -0.81 3.87
N GLY A 66 -5.96 -2.05 3.81
CA GLY A 66 -6.02 -2.90 2.60
C GLY A 66 -5.00 -2.51 1.53
N GLY A 67 -4.00 -1.70 1.88
CA GLY A 67 -2.97 -1.18 0.98
C GLY A 67 -3.43 -0.02 0.08
N PRO A 68 -2.56 0.47 -0.82
CA PRO A 68 -2.87 1.58 -1.70
C PRO A 68 -3.97 1.19 -2.70
N LYS A 69 -5.14 1.84 -2.56
CA LYS A 69 -6.29 1.70 -3.47
C LYS A 69 -5.80 1.83 -4.91
N LYS A 70 -6.16 0.88 -5.77
CA LYS A 70 -5.85 1.00 -7.21
C LYS A 70 -6.49 2.30 -7.67
N GLN A 71 -5.73 3.20 -8.30
CA GLN A 71 -6.33 4.34 -8.98
C GLN A 71 -7.31 3.75 -9.99
N GLU A 72 -8.61 3.96 -9.74
CA GLU A 72 -9.65 3.46 -10.60
C GLU A 72 -9.45 4.12 -11.97
N LYS A 73 -9.52 3.32 -13.03
CA LYS A 73 -9.44 3.86 -14.39
C LYS A 73 -10.55 4.90 -14.50
N LYS A 74 -10.19 6.14 -14.79
CA LYS A 74 -11.13 7.23 -15.00
C LYS A 74 -12.15 6.75 -16.03
N ILE A 75 -13.38 6.48 -15.59
CA ILE A 75 -14.46 6.08 -16.48
C ILE A 75 -14.83 7.34 -17.24
N GLU A 76 -14.23 7.53 -18.41
CA GLU A 76 -14.70 8.54 -19.35
C GLU A 76 -16.09 8.12 -19.80
N ILE A 77 -17.12 8.75 -19.24
CA ILE A 77 -18.48 8.63 -19.73
C ILE A 77 -18.50 9.32 -21.08
N ARG A 78 -18.10 8.60 -22.12
CA ARG A 78 -18.26 9.05 -23.49
C ARG A 78 -19.75 8.97 -23.82
N PRO A 79 -20.32 10.00 -24.46
CA PRO A 79 -21.70 9.92 -24.93
C PRO A 79 -21.81 8.68 -25.81
N LYS A 80 -22.71 7.76 -25.44
CA LYS A 80 -22.99 6.60 -26.28
C LYS A 80 -23.45 7.12 -27.64
N ALA A 81 -22.90 6.57 -28.72
CA ALA A 81 -23.34 6.94 -30.06
C ALA A 81 -24.86 6.76 -30.18
N LYS A 82 -25.53 7.70 -30.86
CA LYS A 82 -26.97 7.61 -31.13
C LYS A 82 -27.26 6.24 -31.75
N PRO A 83 -28.24 5.47 -31.23
CA PRO A 83 -28.56 4.17 -31.79
C PRO A 83 -28.95 4.34 -33.26
N ASN A 84 -28.25 3.62 -34.15
CA ASN A 84 -28.53 3.69 -35.57
C ASN A 84 -29.83 2.92 -35.86
N ARG A 85 -30.93 3.66 -35.99
CA ARG A 85 -32.29 3.13 -36.23
C ARG A 85 -32.38 2.27 -37.49
N ALA A 86 -31.57 2.57 -38.51
CA ALA A 86 -31.59 1.85 -39.79
C ALA A 86 -31.17 0.38 -39.68
N LYS A 87 -30.27 0.04 -38.75
CA LYS A 87 -29.81 -1.35 -38.56
C LYS A 87 -30.87 -2.26 -37.92
N HIS A 88 -31.73 -1.72 -37.06
CA HIS A 88 -32.80 -2.51 -36.43
C HIS A 88 -33.93 -2.88 -37.39
N ILE A 89 -34.19 -2.03 -38.40
CA ILE A 89 -35.23 -2.28 -39.41
C ILE A 89 -34.85 -3.45 -40.34
N GLN A 90 -33.56 -3.60 -40.65
CA GLN A 90 -33.10 -4.70 -41.51
C GLN A 90 -33.08 -6.06 -40.80
N ASN A 91 -32.79 -6.11 -39.49
CA ASN A 91 -32.82 -7.35 -38.71
C ASN A 91 -34.25 -7.87 -38.44
N GLN A 92 -35.29 -7.05 -38.58
CA GLN A 92 -36.69 -7.49 -38.46
C GLN A 92 -37.28 -8.04 -39.77
N LYS A 93 -36.60 -7.82 -40.90
CA LYS A 93 -37.05 -8.26 -42.24
C LYS A 93 -36.41 -9.59 -42.69
N LYS A 94 -35.59 -10.21 -41.84
CA LYS A 94 -34.95 -11.50 -42.06
C LYS A 94 -35.58 -12.53 -41.15
#